data_AF-A0A2D4J893-F1
#
_entry.id   AF-A0A2D4J893-F1
#
_cell.length_a   1.000
_cell.length_b   1.000
_cell.length_c   1.000
_cell.angle_alpha   90.00
_cell.angle_beta   90.00
_cell.angle_gamma   90.00
#
_symmetry.space_group_name_H-M   'P 1'
#
loop_
_entity.id
_entity.type
_entity.pdbx_description
1 polymer ?
#
loop_
_entity_poly.entity_id
_entity_poly.type
_entity_poly.pdbx_seq_one_letter_code
_entity_poly.pdbx_strand_id
1 'polypeptide(L)'
;AEVLRKNQRLRELDLSLKSPNEKTMELLCNGLSNRHCTIKQLTLSGEILSESSSRHLAEVLRKNQRLRELDLSLKSPNEKTMELLCNGLSNPHCTIKQLRLSGEILS
;
A
#
# COMPACT_ATOMS: atom_id res chain seq x y z
N ALA A 1 5.69 -5.62 -11.35
CA ALA A 1 6.49 -5.77 -10.11
C ALA A 1 8.00 -5.74 -10.33
N GLU A 2 8.52 -6.27 -11.45
CA GLU A 2 9.97 -6.37 -11.68
C GLU A 2 10.72 -5.01 -11.61
N VAL A 3 10.09 -3.95 -12.14
CA VAL A 3 10.59 -2.57 -12.01
C VAL A 3 10.86 -2.20 -10.55
N LEU A 4 9.98 -2.56 -9.62
CA LEU A 4 10.15 -2.27 -8.19
C LEU A 4 11.30 -3.05 -7.55
N ARG A 5 11.73 -4.18 -8.14
CA ARG A 5 12.83 -5.01 -7.63
C ARG A 5 14.18 -4.59 -8.20
N LYS A 6 14.21 -4.11 -9.45
CA LYS A 6 15.46 -3.82 -10.18
C LYS A 6 15.79 -2.33 -10.24
N ASN A 7 14.79 -1.46 -10.28
CA ASN A 7 15.03 -0.02 -10.45
C ASN A 7 15.49 0.61 -9.13
N GLN A 8 16.79 0.90 -9.04
CA GLN A 8 17.40 1.53 -7.85
C GLN A 8 17.28 3.06 -7.83
N ARG A 9 16.66 3.67 -8.84
CA ARG A 9 16.47 5.13 -8.97
C ARG A 9 15.06 5.59 -8.64
N LEU A 10 14.05 4.75 -8.87
CA LEU A 10 12.66 5.10 -8.61
C LEU A 10 12.43 5.31 -7.10
N ARG A 11 11.81 6.42 -6.73
CA ARG A 11 11.53 6.80 -5.33
C ARG A 11 10.05 7.03 -5.06
N GLU A 12 9.30 7.34 -6.10
CA GLU A 12 7.89 7.69 -6.01
C GLU A 12 7.13 6.78 -6.98
N LEU A 13 5.99 6.28 -6.53
CA LEU A 13 5.11 5.45 -7.33
C LEU A 13 3.68 5.95 -7.12
N ASP A 14 3.09 6.45 -8.19
CA ASP A 14 1.68 6.84 -8.25
C ASP A 14 0.95 5.90 -9.22
N LEU A 15 -0.06 5.19 -8.71
CA LEU A 15 -0.89 4.30 -9.49
C LEU A 15 -2.37 4.60 -9.24
N SER A 16 -3.10 4.82 -10.33
CA SER A 16 -4.56 4.82 -10.33
C SER A 16 -5.07 3.53 -10.96
N LEU A 17 -5.63 2.64 -10.15
CA LEU A 17 -6.10 1.32 -10.57
C LEU A 17 -7.62 1.28 -10.47
N LYS A 18 -8.29 1.17 -11.63
CA LYS A 18 -9.75 1.23 -11.70
C LYS A 18 -10.43 0.14 -10.86
N SER A 19 -10.02 -1.12 -11.02
CA SER A 19 -10.50 -2.27 -10.24
C SER A 19 -9.48 -3.43 -10.35
N PRO A 20 -8.34 -3.38 -9.64
CA PRO A 20 -7.33 -4.43 -9.78
C PRO A 20 -7.83 -5.74 -9.18
N ASN A 21 -7.57 -6.85 -9.88
CA ASN A 21 -7.81 -8.18 -9.30
C ASN A 21 -6.79 -8.50 -8.20
N GLU A 22 -7.06 -9.54 -7.41
CA GLU A 22 -6.21 -9.94 -6.29
C GLU A 22 -4.75 -10.20 -6.71
N LYS A 23 -4.54 -10.90 -7.83
CA LYS A 23 -3.21 -11.19 -8.36
C LYS A 23 -2.43 -9.91 -8.70
N THR A 24 -3.11 -8.88 -9.20
CA THR A 24 -2.49 -7.59 -9.50
C THR A 24 -2.00 -6.93 -8.21
N MET A 25 -2.82 -6.93 -7.16
CA MET A 25 -2.46 -6.37 -5.85
C MET A 25 -1.36 -7.18 -5.16
N GLU A 26 -1.41 -8.50 -5.24
CA GLU A 26 -0.36 -9.39 -4.73
C GLU A 26 0.99 -9.10 -5.39
N LEU A 27 1.03 -9.01 -6.73
CA LEU A 27 2.27 -8.71 -7.47
C LEU A 27 2.83 -7.33 -7.10
N LEU A 28 1.98 -6.32 -6.97
CA LEU A 28 2.37 -4.99 -6.54
C LEU A 28 2.99 -5.03 -5.13
N CYS A 29 2.28 -5.64 -4.17
CA CYS A 29 2.72 -5.72 -2.78
C CYS A 29 3.99 -6.56 -2.60
N ASN A 30 4.15 -7.64 -3.36
CA ASN A 30 5.38 -8.43 -3.39
C ASN A 30 6.57 -7.62 -3.93
N GLY A 31 6.33 -6.77 -4.94
CA GLY A 31 7.33 -5.83 -5.44
C GLY A 31 7.72 -4.79 -4.39
N LEU A 32 6.74 -4.18 -3.73
CA LEU A 32 6.94 -3.18 -2.67
C LEU A 32 7.62 -3.76 -1.42
N SER A 33 7.33 -5.01 -1.06
CA SER A 33 7.93 -5.70 0.10
C SER A 33 9.35 -6.21 -0.18
N ASN A 34 9.84 -6.11 -1.41
CA ASN A 34 11.16 -6.59 -1.74
C ASN A 34 12.26 -5.73 -1.09
N ARG A 35 13.31 -6.36 -0.55
CA ARG A 35 14.45 -5.66 0.07
C ARG A 35 15.20 -4.69 -0.85
N HIS A 36 15.06 -4.81 -2.17
CA HIS A 36 15.66 -3.92 -3.17
C HIS A 36 14.71 -2.82 -3.65
N CYS A 37 13.46 -2.80 -3.18
CA CYS A 37 12.52 -1.72 -3.45
C CYS A 37 13.03 -0.43 -2.83
N THR A 38 13.08 0.64 -3.63
CA THR A 38 13.57 1.96 -3.22
C THR A 38 12.47 3.02 -3.11
N ILE A 39 11.20 2.63 -3.28
CA ILE A 39 10.07 3.53 -3.14
C ILE A 39 10.00 4.07 -1.72
N LYS A 40 9.84 5.39 -1.62
CA LYS A 40 9.68 6.18 -0.39
C LYS A 40 8.29 6.79 -0.31
N GLN A 41 7.66 7.10 -1.43
CA GLN A 41 6.31 7.63 -1.49
C GLN A 41 5.46 6.76 -2.40
N LEU A 42 4.30 6.36 -1.90
CA LEU A 42 3.34 5.52 -2.60
C LEU A 42 1.98 6.19 -2.58
N THR A 43 1.45 6.48 -3.77
CA THR A 43 0.07 6.90 -3.96
C THR A 43 -0.66 5.77 -4.66
N LEU A 44 -1.75 5.28 -4.06
CA LEU A 44 -2.65 4.35 -4.70
C LEU A 44 -4.08 4.89 -4.68
N SER A 45 -4.66 5.04 -5.86
CA SER A 45 -6.03 5.50 -6.05
C SER A 45 -6.87 4.53 -6.87
N GLY A 46 -8.20 4.68 -6.79
CA GLY A 46 -9.19 3.82 -7.46
C GLY A 46 -9.83 2.78 -6.53
N GLU A 47 -10.41 1.72 -7.07
CA GLU A 47 -11.16 0.71 -6.29
C GLU A 47 -10.24 -0.39 -5.77
N ILE A 48 -9.19 0.02 -5.05
CA ILE A 48 -8.06 -0.84 -4.72
C ILE A 48 -8.15 -1.52 -3.36
N LEU A 49 -9.11 -1.13 -2.52
CA LEU A 49 -9.17 -1.49 -1.10
C LEU A 49 -10.37 -2.40 -0.83
N SER A 50 -10.07 -3.69 -0.95
CA SER A 50 -10.84 -4.85 -0.47
C SER A 50 -10.16 -5.42 0.79
N GLU A 51 -10.81 -6.36 1.48
CA GLU A 51 -10.16 -7.07 2.59
C GLU A 51 -8.89 -7.82 2.16
N SER A 52 -8.92 -8.45 0.97
CA SER A 52 -7.77 -9.22 0.46
C SER A 52 -6.58 -8.30 0.15
N SER A 53 -6.81 -7.22 -0.60
CA SER A 53 -5.76 -6.24 -0.91
C SER A 53 -5.25 -5.51 0.33
N SER A 54 -6.11 -5.21 1.31
CA SER A 54 -5.71 -4.62 2.59
C SER A 54 -4.78 -5.52 3.40
N ARG A 55 -4.98 -6.84 3.35
CA ARG A 55 -4.03 -7.81 3.95
C ARG A 55 -2.66 -7.74 3.29
N HIS A 56 -2.61 -7.62 1.97
CA HIS A 56 -1.33 -7.48 1.25
C HIS A 56 -0.64 -6.15 1.56
N LEU A 57 -1.39 -5.05 1.62
CA LEU A 57 -0.86 -3.74 2.00
C LEU A 57 -0.36 -3.71 3.45
N ALA A 58 -1.09 -4.33 4.38
CA ALA A 58 -0.64 -4.47 5.76
C ALA A 58 0.70 -5.21 5.85
N GLU A 59 0.91 -6.23 5.02
CA GLU A 59 2.18 -6.95 4.94
C GLU A 59 3.32 -6.09 4.37
N VAL A 60 3.03 -5.24 3.37
CA VAL A 60 3.98 -4.22 2.88
C VAL A 60 4.41 -3.30 4.02
N LEU A 61 3.46 -2.79 4.81
CA LEU A 61 3.74 -1.89 5.93
C LEU A 61 4.66 -2.52 6.99
N ARG A 62 4.54 -3.83 7.22
CA ARG A 62 5.39 -4.59 8.15
C ARG A 62 6.79 -4.85 7.61
N LYS A 63 6.90 -5.16 6.31
CA LYS A 63 8.16 -5.62 5.69
C LYS A 63 8.98 -4.48 5.08
N ASN A 64 8.33 -3.45 4.54
CA ASN A 64 9.00 -2.38 3.83
C ASN A 64 9.65 -1.39 4.82
N GLN A 65 10.98 -1.33 4.79
CA GLN A 65 11.79 -0.49 5.67
C GLN A 65 12.13 0.90 5.06
N ARG A 66 11.64 1.20 3.85
CA ARG A 66 11.97 2.41 3.07
C ARG A 66 10.79 3.33 2.77
N LEU A 67 9.57 2.80 2.76
CA LEU A 67 8.37 3.59 2.53
C LEU A 67 8.20 4.58 3.69
N ARG A 68 7.91 5.84 3.38
CA ARG A 68 7.78 6.93 4.36
C ARG A 68 6.46 7.66 4.23
N GLU A 69 5.92 7.72 3.01
CA GLU A 69 4.68 8.42 2.72
C GLU A 69 3.74 7.47 1.99
N LEU A 70 2.50 7.44 2.46
CA LEU A 70 1.43 6.61 1.90
C LEU A 70 0.18 7.47 1.71
N ASP A 71 -0.29 7.55 0.47
CA ASP A 71 -1.58 8.14 0.13
C ASP A 71 -2.50 7.06 -0.44
N LEU A 72 -3.65 6.86 0.21
CA LEU A 72 -4.67 5.92 -0.20
C LEU A 72 -6.00 6.64 -0.42
N SER A 73 -6.60 6.42 -1.58
CA SER A 73 -8.01 6.71 -1.83
C SER A 73 -8.85 5.47 -1.54
N LEU A 74 -9.75 5.57 -0.57
CA LEU A 74 -10.64 4.52 -0.09
C LEU A 74 -12.04 4.73 -0.70
N LYS A 75 -12.52 3.75 -1.48
CA LYS A 75 -13.92 3.75 -1.94
C LYS A 75 -14.73 2.84 -1.01
N SER A 76 -15.41 3.44 -0.04
CA SER A 76 -16.31 2.80 0.92
C SER A 76 -15.69 1.60 1.67
N PRO A 77 -14.61 1.80 2.46
CA PRO A 77 -13.95 0.72 3.18
C PRO A 77 -14.85 0.19 4.30
N ASN A 78 -14.89 -1.14 4.47
CA ASN A 78 -15.54 -1.74 5.63
C ASN A 78 -14.60 -1.74 6.85
N GLU A 79 -15.16 -2.00 8.04
CA GLU A 79 -14.42 -2.01 9.32
C GLU A 79 -13.18 -2.93 9.26
N LYS A 80 -13.33 -4.12 8.68
CA LYS A 80 -12.26 -5.12 8.57
C LYS A 80 -11.12 -4.68 7.65
N THR A 81 -11.44 -3.98 6.57
CA THR A 81 -10.46 -3.36 5.66
C THR A 81 -9.62 -2.35 6.43
N MET A 82 -10.27 -1.50 7.24
CA MET A 82 -9.59 -0.50 8.08
C MET A 82 -8.77 -1.15 9.20
N GLU A 83 -9.30 -2.18 9.87
CA GLU A 83 -8.62 -2.92 10.92
C GLU A 83 -7.31 -3.54 10.40
N LEU A 84 -7.33 -4.16 9.21
CA LEU A 84 -6.14 -4.73 8.59
C LEU A 84 -5.06 -3.68 8.29
N LEU A 85 -5.45 -2.52 7.76
CA LEU A 85 -4.52 -1.42 7.52
C LEU A 85 -3.93 -0.88 8.82
N CYS A 86 -4.77 -0.64 9.84
CA CYS A 86 -4.33 -0.21 11.17
C CYS A 86 -3.37 -1.23 11.80
N ASN A 87 -3.62 -2.52 11.67
CA ASN A 87 -2.73 -3.58 12.16
C ASN A 87 -1.38 -3.63 11.43
N GLY A 88 -1.31 -3.14 10.18
CA GLY A 88 -0.06 -2.93 9.46
C GLY A 88 0.69 -1.70 9.97
N LEU A 89 -0.03 -0.58 10.14
CA LEU A 89 0.52 0.69 10.60
C LEU A 89 1.03 0.65 12.05
N SER A 90 0.34 -0.08 12.93
CA SER A 90 0.71 -0.27 14.34
C SER A 90 1.90 -1.20 14.55
N ASN A 91 2.43 -1.81 13.49
CA ASN A 91 3.62 -2.64 13.61
C ASN A 91 4.84 -1.78 13.98
N PRO A 92 5.67 -2.21 14.94
CA PRO A 92 6.84 -1.43 15.37
C PRO A 92 7.90 -1.22 14.28
N HIS A 93 7.87 -2.04 13.22
CA HIS A 93 8.74 -1.91 12.05
C HIS A 93 8.11 -1.11 10.91
N CYS A 94 6.87 -0.62 11.07
CA CYS A 94 6.27 0.30 10.13
C CYS A 94 7.08 1.60 10.10
N THR A 95 7.39 2.08 8.90
CA THR A 95 8.26 3.26 8.73
C THR A 95 7.53 4.48 8.15
N ILE A 96 6.21 4.40 8.01
CA ILE A 96 5.37 5.50 7.55
C ILE A 96 5.45 6.67 8.52
N LYS A 97 5.69 7.87 7.98
CA LYS A 97 5.75 9.15 8.70
C LYS A 97 4.62 10.09 8.32
N GLN A 98 4.08 9.93 7.11
CA GLN A 98 2.91 10.67 6.64
C GLN A 98 1.93 9.69 6.01
N LEU A 99 0.71 9.71 6.50
CA LEU A 99 -0.41 8.94 5.97
C LEU A 99 -1.49 9.91 5.52
N ARG A 100 -1.94 9.77 4.28
CA ARG A 100 -3.10 10.46 3.74
C ARG A 100 -4.14 9.40 3.39
N LEU A 101 -5.32 9.54 3.95
CA LEU A 101 -6.48 8.72 3.62
C LEU A 101 -7.55 9.66 3.10
N SER A 102 -8.09 9.38 1.92
CA SER A 102 -9.18 10.14 1.31
C SER A 102 -10.31 9.21 0.86
N GLY A 103 -11.54 9.72 0.78
CA GLY A 103 -12.71 8.98 0.33
C GLY A 103 -13.84 8.90 1.36
N GLU A 104 -14.84 8.05 1.10
CA GLU A 104 -16.03 7.84 1.94
C GLU A 104 -15.70 7.03 3.21
N ILE A 105 -14.76 7.53 4.01
CA ILE A 105 -14.24 6.84 5.22
C ILE A 105 -15.16 7.10 6.43
N LEU A 106 -16.11 8.03 6.29
CA LEU A 106 -16.96 8.56 7.34
C LEU A 106 -18.42 8.61 6.86
N SER A 107 -19.12 7.48 6.95
CA SER A 107 -20.59 7.45 6.97
C SER A 107 -21.05 6.51 8.07
#